data_AF-A0A3M9M5P8-F1
#
_entry.id   AF-A0A3M9M5P8-F1
#
_cell.length_a   1.000
_cell.length_b   1.000
_cell.length_c   1.000
_cell.angle_alpha   90.00
_cell.angle_beta   90.00
_cell.angle_gamma   90.00
#
_symmetry.space_group_name_H-M   'P 1'
#
loop_
_entity.id
_entity.type
_entity.pdbx_description
1 polymer ?
#
loop_
_entity_poly.entity_id
_entity_poly.type
_entity_poly.pdbx_seq_one_letter_code
_entity_poly.pdbx_strand_id
1 'polypeptide(L)'
;MYYSTGLTADERAELFFLVEAEYEQSAETVRFPPVLGLYTSMMVTLIYVRTNQTQAEIGEARGWSQSTISRAITALTPLLARALAMVIPTAEEVDLSQTVIIDGSLLPCWSWRDHPELYSGKHKTTGYNVQVACDLHGRVLWVSDPIDQCHVA
;
A
#
# COMPACT_ATOMS: atom_id res chain seq x y z
N MET A 1 8.63 21.28 -4.80
CA MET A 1 9.29 20.14 -5.49
C MET A 1 8.50 18.89 -5.10
N TYR A 2 7.80 18.25 -6.04
CA TYR A 2 7.08 17.02 -5.72
C TYR A 2 8.10 15.91 -5.52
N TYR A 3 8.25 15.45 -4.28
CA TYR A 3 9.06 14.27 -3.99
C TYR A 3 8.34 13.04 -4.57
N SER A 4 9.10 12.08 -5.09
CA SER A 4 8.53 10.87 -5.71
C SER A 4 7.69 10.00 -4.77
N THR A 5 7.76 10.25 -3.46
CA THR A 5 6.89 9.63 -2.43
C THR A 5 5.58 10.39 -2.19
N GLY A 6 5.46 11.65 -2.66
CA GLY A 6 4.33 12.52 -2.34
C GLY A 6 4.34 13.11 -0.93
N LEU A 7 5.33 12.77 -0.09
CA LEU A 7 5.47 13.25 1.29
C LEU A 7 6.50 14.39 1.39
N THR A 8 6.26 15.34 2.28
CA THR A 8 7.20 16.39 2.72
C THR A 8 8.38 15.80 3.49
N ALA A 9 9.37 16.62 3.84
CA ALA A 9 10.51 16.15 4.64
C ALA A 9 10.09 15.73 6.05
N ASP A 10 9.19 16.51 6.67
CA ASP A 10 8.73 16.27 8.02
C ASP A 10 7.84 15.02 8.10
N GLU A 11 6.90 14.84 7.15
CA GLU A 11 6.07 13.62 7.07
C GLU A 11 6.92 12.35 6.85
N ARG A 12 8.01 12.45 6.08
CA ARG A 12 8.94 11.32 5.91
C ARG A 12 9.69 11.00 7.19
N ALA A 13 10.07 12.01 7.97
CA ALA A 13 10.76 11.82 9.24
C ALA A 13 9.81 11.19 10.27
N GLU A 14 8.57 11.70 10.36
CA GLU A 14 7.53 11.14 11.21
C GLU A 14 7.23 9.68 10.86
N LEU A 15 7.00 9.39 9.58
CA LEU A 15 6.78 8.01 9.13
C LEU A 15 8.00 7.11 9.42
N PHE A 16 9.21 7.63 9.26
CA PHE A 16 10.42 6.87 9.59
C PHE A 16 10.46 6.48 11.05
N PHE A 17 10.11 7.38 11.98
CA PHE A 17 10.05 7.05 13.42
C PHE A 17 9.04 5.94 13.71
N LEU A 18 7.86 5.97 13.07
CA LEU A 18 6.86 4.91 13.23
C LEU A 18 7.38 3.56 12.70
N VAL A 19 8.02 3.56 11.52
CA VAL A 19 8.59 2.36 10.91
C VAL A 19 9.78 1.83 11.72
N GLU A 20 10.60 2.70 12.29
CA GLU A 20 11.74 2.35 13.13
C GLU A 20 11.26 1.67 14.42
N ALA A 21 10.24 2.21 15.08
CA ALA A 21 9.64 1.60 16.27
C ALA A 21 9.05 0.21 15.98
N GLU A 22 8.40 0.02 14.84
CA GLU A 22 7.91 -1.29 14.38
C GLU A 22 9.05 -2.27 14.05
N TYR A 23 10.13 -1.75 13.46
CA TYR A 23 11.31 -2.54 13.11
C TYR A 23 12.02 -3.04 14.37
N GLU A 24 12.22 -2.19 15.38
CA GLU A 24 12.86 -2.59 16.64
C GLU A 24 12.11 -3.73 17.35
N GLN A 25 10.78 -3.69 17.31
CA GLN A 25 9.93 -4.77 17.84
C GLN A 25 9.96 -6.05 17.01
N SER A 26 10.34 -5.96 15.73
CA SER A 26 10.30 -7.05 14.74
C SER A 26 11.69 -7.47 14.23
N ALA A 27 12.77 -6.95 14.82
CA ALA A 27 14.11 -6.92 14.23
C ALA A 27 14.70 -8.31 13.95
N GLU A 28 14.23 -9.33 14.67
CA GLU A 28 14.67 -10.72 14.48
C GLU A 28 14.13 -11.37 13.20
N THR A 29 13.02 -10.86 12.66
CA THR A 29 12.29 -11.50 11.56
C THR A 29 12.35 -10.71 10.25
N VAL A 30 12.50 -9.40 10.30
CA VAL A 30 12.53 -8.55 9.10
C VAL A 30 13.96 -8.31 8.63
N ARG A 31 14.29 -8.80 7.44
CA ARG A 31 15.58 -8.57 6.78
C ARG A 31 15.40 -7.78 5.49
N PHE A 32 15.98 -6.58 5.44
CA PHE A 32 16.12 -5.79 4.22
C PHE A 32 17.58 -5.80 3.74
N PRO A 33 17.87 -5.34 2.50
CA PRO A 33 19.24 -5.30 2.01
C PRO A 33 20.11 -4.33 2.84
N PRO A 34 21.21 -4.80 3.47
CA PRO A 34 22.05 -3.94 4.30
C PRO A 34 22.62 -2.73 3.57
N VAL A 35 22.84 -2.87 2.26
CA VAL A 35 23.33 -1.79 1.38
C VAL A 35 22.39 -0.58 1.31
N LEU A 36 21.09 -0.77 1.57
CA LEU A 36 20.11 0.32 1.57
C LEU A 36 19.97 0.96 2.96
N GLY A 37 20.01 0.16 4.02
CA GLY A 37 19.57 0.61 5.35
C GLY A 37 18.04 0.75 5.43
N LEU A 38 17.52 1.02 6.62
CA LEU A 38 16.07 1.10 6.87
C LEU A 38 15.42 2.28 6.13
N TYR A 39 15.97 3.49 6.27
CA TYR A 39 15.41 4.70 5.66
C TYR A 39 15.34 4.62 4.13
N THR A 40 16.43 4.21 3.47
CA THR A 40 16.43 4.08 2.01
C THR A 40 15.48 2.99 1.54
N SER A 41 15.38 1.88 2.28
CA SER A 41 14.42 0.82 1.99
C SER A 41 12.98 1.35 2.09
N MET A 42 12.66 2.12 3.14
CA MET A 42 11.37 2.79 3.28
C MET A 42 11.09 3.72 2.08
N MET A 43 12.06 4.55 1.68
CA MET A 43 11.90 5.47 0.55
C MET A 43 11.67 4.77 -0.77
N VAL A 44 12.38 3.65 -1.03
CA VAL A 44 12.17 2.82 -2.23
C VAL A 44 10.77 2.22 -2.23
N THR A 45 10.32 1.69 -1.10
CA THR A 45 8.97 1.12 -0.96
C THR A 45 7.89 2.18 -1.14
N LEU A 46 8.06 3.38 -0.57
CA LEU A 46 7.14 4.50 -0.74
C LEU A 46 6.99 4.92 -2.21
N ILE A 47 8.09 4.96 -2.97
CA ILE A 47 8.04 5.25 -4.41
C ILE A 47 7.27 4.16 -5.15
N TYR A 48 7.55 2.90 -4.82
CA TYR A 48 6.88 1.76 -5.44
C TYR A 48 5.38 1.75 -5.18
N VAL A 49 4.91 2.03 -3.96
CA VAL A 49 3.46 2.04 -3.65
C VAL A 49 2.76 3.30 -4.14
N ARG A 50 3.46 4.44 -4.22
CA ARG A 50 2.86 5.73 -4.60
C ARG A 50 2.74 5.90 -6.11
N THR A 51 3.66 5.32 -6.85
CA THR A 51 3.81 5.50 -8.29
C THR A 51 3.59 4.19 -9.02
N ASN A 52 3.30 4.25 -10.33
CA ASN A 52 3.18 3.05 -11.14
C ASN A 52 4.54 2.59 -11.73
N GLN A 53 5.65 2.90 -11.05
CA GLN A 53 6.98 2.50 -11.49
C GLN A 53 7.25 1.04 -11.15
N THR A 54 7.84 0.32 -12.10
CA THR A 54 8.30 -1.05 -11.90
C THR A 54 9.51 -1.08 -10.97
N GLN A 55 9.73 -2.23 -10.30
CA GLN A 55 10.90 -2.43 -9.45
C GLN A 55 12.22 -2.32 -10.24
N ALA A 56 12.19 -2.59 -11.56
CA ALA A 56 13.34 -2.46 -12.45
C ALA A 56 13.68 -0.98 -12.71
N GLU A 57 12.68 -0.15 -13.03
CA GLU A 57 12.87 1.30 -13.23
C GLU A 57 13.38 1.98 -11.95
N ILE A 58 12.83 1.61 -10.79
CA ILE A 58 13.31 2.12 -9.49
C ILE A 58 14.76 1.68 -9.23
N GLY A 59 15.12 0.45 -9.59
CA GLY A 59 16.48 -0.07 -9.46
C GLY A 59 17.46 0.68 -10.35
N GLU A 60 17.12 0.85 -11.62
CA GLU A 60 17.91 1.60 -12.60
C GLU A 60 18.14 3.05 -12.16
N ALA A 61 17.09 3.76 -11.77
CA ALA A 61 17.16 5.14 -11.31
C ALA A 61 18.01 5.33 -10.03
N ARG A 62 18.27 4.26 -9.28
CA ARG A 62 19.00 4.29 -8.02
C ARG A 62 20.35 3.55 -8.05
N GLY A 63 20.70 2.93 -9.16
CA GLY A 63 21.94 2.15 -9.30
C GLY A 63 21.94 0.84 -8.51
N TRP A 64 20.76 0.24 -8.26
CA TRP A 64 20.63 -1.03 -7.55
C TRP A 64 19.93 -2.09 -8.41
N SER A 65 20.21 -3.36 -8.15
CA SER A 65 19.52 -4.45 -8.84
C SER A 65 18.03 -4.47 -8.50
N GLN A 66 17.19 -4.86 -9.46
CA GLN A 66 15.76 -5.08 -9.21
C GLN A 66 15.51 -6.05 -8.05
N SER A 67 16.34 -7.09 -7.88
CA SER A 67 16.26 -8.02 -6.75
C SER A 67 16.56 -7.38 -5.39
N THR A 68 17.35 -6.31 -5.35
CA THR A 68 17.60 -5.53 -4.14
C THR A 68 16.40 -4.66 -3.81
N ILE A 69 15.80 -4.01 -4.82
CA ILE A 69 14.54 -3.26 -4.69
C ILE A 69 13.40 -4.18 -4.20
N SER A 70 13.26 -5.36 -4.80
CA SER A 70 12.25 -6.35 -4.43
C SER A 70 12.35 -6.75 -2.96
N ARG A 71 13.56 -7.08 -2.48
CA ARG A 71 13.79 -7.41 -1.07
C ARG A 71 13.46 -6.26 -0.12
N ALA A 72 13.76 -5.02 -0.52
CA ALA A 72 13.39 -3.85 0.26
C ALA A 72 11.86 -3.70 0.37
N ILE A 73 11.15 -3.79 -0.75
CA ILE A 73 9.68 -3.72 -0.79
C ILE A 73 9.07 -4.83 0.07
N THR A 74 9.47 -6.09 -0.14
CA THR A 74 8.94 -7.23 0.61
C THR A 74 9.13 -7.08 2.12
N ALA A 75 10.27 -6.55 2.56
CA ALA A 75 10.54 -6.35 3.98
C ALA A 75 9.77 -5.16 4.58
N LEU A 76 9.63 -4.06 3.83
CA LEU A 76 9.09 -2.80 4.35
C LEU A 76 7.57 -2.70 4.22
N THR A 77 6.94 -3.35 3.24
CA THR A 77 5.47 -3.33 3.10
C THR A 77 4.74 -3.75 4.39
N PRO A 78 5.07 -4.87 5.06
CA PRO A 78 4.38 -5.24 6.30
C PRO A 78 4.73 -4.32 7.49
N LEU A 79 5.93 -3.73 7.51
CA LEU A 79 6.29 -2.73 8.54
C LEU A 79 5.47 -1.45 8.38
N LEU A 80 5.35 -0.94 7.15
CA LEU A 80 4.52 0.21 6.82
C LEU A 80 3.05 -0.04 7.18
N ALA A 81 2.54 -1.23 6.89
CA ALA A 81 1.16 -1.60 7.21
C ALA A 81 0.89 -1.53 8.72
N ARG A 82 1.81 -2.04 9.56
CA ARG A 82 1.68 -1.96 11.03
C ARG A 82 1.87 -0.55 11.56
N ALA A 83 2.91 0.15 11.11
CA ALA A 83 3.21 1.53 11.48
C ALA A 83 2.04 2.48 11.19
N LEU A 84 1.30 2.22 10.11
CA LEU A 84 0.16 3.04 9.70
C LEU A 84 -1.18 2.54 10.25
N ALA A 85 -1.27 1.36 10.86
CA ALA A 85 -2.54 0.78 11.31
C ALA A 85 -3.30 1.69 12.29
N MET A 86 -2.58 2.47 13.10
CA MET A 86 -3.14 3.40 14.07
C MET A 86 -3.65 4.73 13.48
N VAL A 87 -3.32 5.03 12.22
CA VAL A 87 -3.70 6.29 11.54
C VAL A 87 -4.65 6.07 10.37
N ILE A 88 -5.02 4.82 10.07
CA ILE A 88 -6.04 4.50 9.08
C ILE A 88 -7.42 4.72 9.72
N PRO A 89 -8.25 5.62 9.18
CA PRO A 89 -9.55 5.88 9.78
C PRO A 89 -10.50 4.68 9.63
N THR A 90 -11.31 4.41 10.66
CA THR A 90 -12.35 3.39 10.62
C THR A 90 -13.63 3.90 9.97
N ALA A 91 -14.55 2.99 9.63
CA ALA A 91 -15.82 3.36 9.02
C ALA A 91 -16.64 4.28 9.94
N GLU A 92 -16.56 4.08 11.26
CA GLU A 92 -17.27 4.84 12.29
C GLU A 92 -16.72 6.27 12.44
N GLU A 93 -15.47 6.51 12.03
CA GLU A 93 -14.82 7.82 12.10
C GLU A 93 -15.14 8.71 10.89
N VAL A 94 -15.81 8.16 9.87
CA VAL A 94 -16.24 8.92 8.69
C VAL A 94 -17.41 9.83 9.07
N ASP A 95 -17.20 11.14 9.01
CA ASP A 95 -18.26 12.13 9.20
C ASP A 95 -19.26 12.07 8.03
N LEU A 96 -20.40 11.43 8.27
CA LEU A 96 -21.48 11.25 7.28
C LEU A 96 -22.30 12.53 7.01
N SER A 97 -22.04 13.62 7.72
CA SER A 97 -22.64 14.92 7.38
C SER A 97 -22.00 15.58 6.16
N GLN A 98 -20.79 15.15 5.80
CA GLN A 98 -20.10 15.58 4.59
C GLN A 98 -20.55 14.78 3.36
N THR A 99 -20.36 15.34 2.16
CA THR A 99 -20.52 14.57 0.92
C THR A 99 -19.30 13.67 0.72
N VAL A 100 -19.55 12.37 0.61
CA VAL A 100 -18.53 11.33 0.41
C VAL A 100 -18.76 10.66 -0.95
N ILE A 101 -17.67 10.39 -1.67
CA ILE A 101 -17.68 9.56 -2.88
C ILE A 101 -17.25 8.16 -2.47
N ILE A 102 -18.01 7.15 -2.88
CA ILE A 102 -17.67 5.74 -2.70
C ILE A 102 -17.45 5.14 -4.08
N ASP A 103 -16.31 4.50 -4.27
CA ASP A 103 -16.01 3.75 -5.49
C ASP A 103 -15.39 2.38 -5.16
N GLY A 104 -15.64 1.41 -6.04
CA GLY A 104 -15.12 0.05 -5.92
C GLY A 104 -13.87 -0.14 -6.79
N SER A 105 -12.76 -0.51 -6.16
CA SER A 105 -11.52 -0.88 -6.85
C SER A 105 -11.33 -2.39 -6.86
N LEU A 106 -10.92 -2.93 -8.00
CA LEU A 106 -10.53 -4.34 -8.13
C LEU A 106 -9.06 -4.49 -7.77
N LEU A 107 -8.74 -5.38 -6.84
CA LEU A 107 -7.41 -5.86 -6.53
C LEU A 107 -7.20 -7.21 -7.22
N PRO A 108 -6.55 -7.26 -8.40
CA PRO A 108 -6.44 -8.49 -9.17
C PRO A 108 -5.62 -9.53 -8.41
N CYS A 109 -6.02 -10.80 -8.50
CA CYS A 109 -5.28 -11.93 -7.95
C CYS A 109 -5.19 -13.07 -8.97
N TRP A 110 -4.50 -14.16 -8.62
CA TRP A 110 -4.53 -15.35 -9.45
C TRP A 110 -5.92 -16.00 -9.46
N SER A 111 -6.24 -16.63 -10.59
CA SER A 111 -7.45 -17.44 -10.73
C SER A 111 -7.24 -18.80 -10.09
N TRP A 112 -7.94 -19.07 -8.99
CA TRP A 112 -7.94 -20.36 -8.32
C TRP A 112 -9.18 -21.16 -8.72
N ARG A 113 -8.99 -22.45 -9.03
CA ARG A 113 -10.08 -23.33 -9.49
C ARG A 113 -11.24 -23.39 -8.49
N ASP A 114 -10.91 -23.39 -7.20
CA ASP A 114 -11.87 -23.60 -6.11
C ASP A 114 -12.44 -22.29 -5.54
N HIS A 115 -12.13 -21.14 -6.17
CA HIS A 115 -12.62 -19.80 -5.79
C HIS A 115 -13.31 -19.05 -6.95
N PRO A 116 -14.41 -19.59 -7.50
CA PRO A 116 -15.15 -18.92 -8.59
C PRO A 116 -15.76 -17.56 -8.19
N GLU A 117 -16.02 -17.34 -6.90
CA GLU A 117 -16.55 -16.09 -6.32
C GLU A 117 -15.65 -14.88 -6.54
N LEU A 118 -14.36 -15.09 -6.82
CA LEU A 118 -13.41 -14.01 -7.08
C LEU A 118 -13.47 -13.49 -8.52
N TYR A 119 -14.21 -14.16 -9.42
CA TYR A 119 -14.27 -13.74 -10.82
C TYR A 119 -15.20 -12.53 -11.01
N SER A 120 -14.62 -11.39 -11.39
CA SER A 120 -15.39 -10.21 -11.75
C SER A 120 -15.88 -10.30 -13.20
N GLY A 121 -17.20 -10.38 -13.38
CA GLY A 121 -17.84 -10.29 -14.70
C GLY A 121 -17.57 -8.97 -15.45
N LYS A 122 -17.44 -7.85 -14.72
CA LYS A 122 -17.17 -6.49 -15.25
C LYS A 122 -15.76 -6.38 -15.83
N HIS A 123 -14.76 -6.70 -15.01
CA HIS A 123 -13.34 -6.59 -15.36
C HIS A 123 -12.76 -7.80 -16.11
N LYS A 124 -13.52 -8.89 -16.25
CA LYS A 124 -13.09 -10.15 -16.89
C LYS A 124 -11.81 -10.74 -16.31
N THR A 125 -11.56 -10.51 -15.03
CA THR A 125 -10.40 -11.05 -14.28
C THR A 125 -10.81 -11.39 -12.85
N THR A 126 -10.01 -12.20 -12.18
CA THR A 126 -10.19 -12.56 -10.77
C THR A 126 -9.52 -11.53 -9.86
N GLY A 127 -10.11 -11.30 -8.69
CA GLY A 127 -9.59 -10.37 -7.69
C GLY A 127 -10.60 -10.06 -6.61
N TYR A 128 -10.17 -9.45 -5.53
CA TYR A 128 -11.07 -8.90 -4.51
C TYR A 128 -11.54 -7.51 -4.91
N ASN A 129 -12.75 -7.14 -4.53
CA ASN A 129 -13.16 -5.75 -4.57
C ASN A 129 -12.83 -5.10 -3.22
N VAL A 130 -12.42 -3.84 -3.25
CA VAL A 130 -12.37 -2.99 -2.05
C VAL A 130 -13.17 -1.73 -2.34
N GLN A 131 -13.97 -1.30 -1.37
CA GLN A 131 -14.68 -0.03 -1.43
C GLN A 131 -13.80 1.05 -0.81
N VAL A 132 -13.63 2.16 -1.51
CA VAL A 132 -12.87 3.32 -1.04
C VAL A 132 -13.83 4.49 -0.91
N ALA A 133 -13.91 5.04 0.30
CA ALA A 133 -14.60 6.29 0.56
C ALA A 133 -13.59 7.44 0.53
N CYS A 134 -13.90 8.52 -0.18
CA CYS A 134 -13.09 9.72 -0.21
C CYS A 134 -13.93 11.00 -0.14
N ASP A 135 -13.30 12.08 0.33
CA ASP A 135 -13.91 13.40 0.24
C ASP A 135 -13.84 13.97 -1.18
N LEU A 136 -14.48 15.12 -1.41
CA LEU A 136 -14.49 15.78 -2.72
C LEU A 136 -13.11 16.29 -3.18
N HIS A 137 -12.10 16.27 -2.32
CA HIS A 137 -10.70 16.62 -2.64
C HIS A 137 -9.84 15.36 -2.90
N GLY A 138 -10.43 14.17 -2.84
CA GLY A 138 -9.75 12.90 -3.06
C GLY A 138 -8.95 12.39 -1.87
N ARG A 139 -9.15 12.94 -0.66
CA ARG A 139 -8.57 12.35 0.55
C ARG A 139 -9.33 11.08 0.90
N VAL A 140 -8.59 9.99 1.09
CA VAL A 140 -9.17 8.71 1.52
C VAL A 140 -9.67 8.86 2.95
N LEU A 141 -10.95 8.55 3.15
CA LEU A 141 -11.62 8.58 4.44
C LEU A 141 -11.76 7.18 5.02
N TRP A 142 -11.94 6.16 4.18
CA TRP A 142 -12.06 4.78 4.61
C TRP A 142 -11.79 3.81 3.46
N VAL A 143 -11.29 2.62 3.79
CA VAL A 143 -11.12 1.50 2.86
C VAL A 143 -11.74 0.26 3.51
N SER A 144 -12.61 -0.43 2.77
CA SER A 144 -13.26 -1.65 3.27
C SER A 144 -12.28 -2.81 3.35
N ASP A 145 -12.66 -3.83 4.14
CA ASP A 145 -12.10 -5.16 3.97
C ASP A 145 -12.33 -5.66 2.53
N PRO A 146 -11.47 -6.56 2.02
CA PRO A 146 -11.68 -7.19 0.73
C PRO A 146 -13.02 -7.95 0.69
N ILE A 147 -13.83 -7.68 -0.34
CA ILE A 147 -15.08 -8.39 -0.59
C ILE A 147 -14.98 -9.20 -1.88
N ASP A 148 -15.65 -10.35 -1.91
CA ASP A 148 -15.69 -11.21 -3.09
C ASP A 148 -16.45 -10.53 -4.24
N GLN A 149 -16.18 -10.95 -5.48
CA GLN A 149 -16.76 -10.38 -6.70
C GLN A 149 -18.15 -10.94 -7.02
N CYS A 150 -18.77 -11.65 -6.07
CA CYS A 150 -20.11 -12.21 -6.24
C CYS A 150 -21.09 -11.11 -6.65
N HIS A 151 -21.38 -11.08 -7.95
CA HIS A 151 -22.56 -10.43 -8.49
C HIS A 151 -23.76 -11.15 -7.85
N VAL A 152 -24.41 -10.52 -6.88
CA VAL A 152 -25.82 -10.78 -6.64
C VAL A 152 -26.53 -10.25 -7.90
N ALA A 153 -26.74 -11.14 -8.86
CA ALA A 153 -27.68 -10.93 -9.94
C ALA A 153 -29.12 -11.04 -9.40
#